data_AF-A0A9D2FRS3-F1
#
_entry.id   AF-A0A9D2FRS3-F1
#
_cell.length_a   1.000
_cell.length_b   1.000
_cell.length_c   1.000
_cell.angle_alpha   90.00
_cell.angle_beta   90.00
_cell.angle_gamma   90.00
#
_symmetry.space_group_name_H-M   'P 1'
#
loop_
_entity.id
_entity.type
_entity.pdbx_description
1 polymer ?
#
loop_
_entity_poly.entity_id
_entity_poly.type
_entity_poly.pdbx_seq_one_letter_code
_entity_poly.pdbx_strand_id
1 'polypeptide(L)'
;MSVALPENETHLNLEQDQFLSLSAACQELGISGATGRNWIKLGKLTPSYVQKNSKYFKKDYILSLKNDIANGKNQALKSRRNKKFVSGRGLYGYYVSDSSSGTASVRQTLDLLSASHIPLDTLLIRFLLAEAAIQMITQRFSLQPAHLLDYLEGNADIINYAMLLDDLVQDKEAARKVCILNPQLFSVSYNWEPNEDILGLLYISCQ
;
A
#
# COMPACT_ATOMS: atom_id res chain seq x y z
N MET A 1 -23.50 -30.68 -59.94
CA MET A 1 -22.15 -30.11 -59.87
C MET A 1 -22.20 -28.89 -58.97
N SER A 2 -21.42 -28.95 -57.90
CA SER A 2 -21.18 -27.90 -56.91
C SER A 2 -20.25 -26.81 -57.44
N VAL A 3 -20.18 -25.69 -56.71
CA VAL A 3 -19.03 -24.80 -56.38
C VAL A 3 -19.66 -23.45 -55.97
N ALA A 4 -19.91 -23.20 -54.67
CA ALA A 4 -19.02 -22.71 -53.61
C ALA A 4 -18.69 -21.20 -53.71
N LEU A 5 -19.05 -20.46 -52.65
CA LEU A 5 -18.74 -19.06 -52.38
C LEU A 5 -17.24 -18.87 -52.07
N PRO A 6 -16.62 -17.73 -52.42
CA PRO A 6 -15.43 -17.26 -51.73
C PRO A 6 -15.82 -16.29 -50.60
N GLU A 7 -15.42 -16.72 -49.41
CA GLU A 7 -15.34 -16.00 -48.14
C GLU A 7 -14.40 -14.80 -48.26
N ASN A 8 -14.77 -13.66 -47.66
CA ASN A 8 -13.87 -12.55 -47.44
C ASN A 8 -14.18 -11.90 -46.08
N GLU A 9 -13.99 -12.67 -45.01
CA GLU A 9 -14.15 -12.26 -43.61
C GLU A 9 -12.83 -11.81 -42.93
N THR A 10 -11.74 -11.59 -43.69
CA THR A 10 -10.40 -11.51 -43.08
C THR A 10 -9.85 -10.11 -42.83
N HIS A 11 -10.65 -9.04 -42.95
CA HIS A 11 -10.18 -7.65 -42.73
C HIS A 11 -10.74 -6.94 -41.49
N LEU A 12 -11.40 -7.65 -40.57
CA LEU A 12 -11.97 -7.08 -39.32
C LEU A 12 -11.32 -7.60 -38.02
N ASN A 13 -10.35 -8.51 -38.08
CA ASN A 13 -9.82 -9.21 -36.90
C ASN A 13 -8.55 -8.61 -36.27
N LEU A 14 -7.92 -7.58 -36.86
CA LEU A 14 -6.70 -6.97 -36.30
C LEU A 14 -6.95 -5.75 -35.40
N GLU A 15 -8.13 -5.13 -35.47
CA GLU A 15 -8.47 -3.99 -34.58
C GLU A 15 -9.21 -4.41 -33.30
N GLN A 16 -9.83 -5.60 -33.25
CA GLN A 16 -10.59 -6.03 -32.08
C GLN A 16 -9.72 -6.27 -30.83
N ASP A 17 -8.43 -6.55 -31.01
CA ASP A 17 -7.50 -6.78 -29.90
C ASP A 17 -7.04 -5.49 -29.19
N GLN A 18 -7.35 -4.32 -29.77
CA GLN A 18 -6.99 -3.02 -29.21
C GLN A 18 -8.08 -2.41 -28.33
N PHE A 19 -9.29 -2.97 -28.31
CA PHE A 19 -10.44 -2.37 -27.63
C PHE A 19 -11.08 -3.31 -26.60
N LEU A 20 -11.27 -2.78 -25.40
CA LEU A 20 -11.93 -3.43 -24.29
C LEU A 20 -13.39 -2.99 -24.21
N SER A 21 -14.30 -3.95 -23.97
CA SER A 21 -15.66 -3.64 -23.54
C SER A 21 -15.65 -3.00 -22.15
N LEU A 22 -16.76 -2.35 -21.75
CA LEU A 22 -16.89 -1.84 -20.39
C LEU A 22 -16.60 -2.89 -19.31
N SER A 23 -17.04 -4.13 -19.52
CA SER A 23 -16.80 -5.20 -18.55
C SER A 23 -15.31 -5.52 -18.42
N ALA A 24 -14.61 -5.66 -19.55
CA ALA A 24 -13.18 -5.94 -19.57
C ALA A 24 -12.36 -4.75 -19.01
N ALA A 25 -12.73 -3.51 -19.36
CA ALA A 25 -12.10 -2.32 -18.79
C ALA A 25 -12.30 -2.21 -17.27
N CYS A 26 -13.47 -2.56 -16.76
CA CYS A 26 -13.73 -2.59 -15.31
C CYS A 26 -12.91 -3.67 -14.61
N GLN A 27 -12.76 -4.84 -15.21
CA GLN A 27 -11.92 -5.92 -14.69
C GLN A 27 -10.44 -5.51 -14.65
N GLU A 28 -9.94 -4.87 -15.71
CA GLU A 28 -8.56 -4.38 -15.75
C GLU A 28 -8.25 -3.30 -14.70
N LEU A 29 -9.22 -2.42 -14.46
CA LEU A 29 -9.16 -1.39 -13.41
C LEU A 29 -9.55 -1.91 -12.01
N GLY A 30 -9.96 -3.19 -11.92
CA GLY A 30 -10.50 -3.86 -10.72
C GLY A 30 -11.59 -3.09 -9.98
N ILE A 31 -12.52 -2.51 -10.75
CA ILE A 31 -13.72 -1.84 -10.25
C ILE A 31 -14.97 -2.62 -10.65
N SER A 32 -16.06 -2.44 -9.91
CA SER A 32 -17.37 -3.01 -10.30
C SER A 32 -17.90 -2.34 -11.58
N GLY A 33 -18.72 -3.07 -12.35
CA GLY A 33 -19.41 -2.49 -13.51
C GLY A 33 -20.31 -1.30 -13.17
N ALA A 34 -20.87 -1.24 -11.95
CA ALA A 34 -21.63 -0.08 -11.47
C ALA A 34 -20.72 1.15 -11.28
N THR A 35 -19.53 0.94 -10.70
CA THR A 35 -18.49 1.97 -10.54
C THR A 35 -18.04 2.49 -11.90
N GLY A 36 -17.76 1.59 -12.86
CA GLY A 36 -17.36 1.97 -14.21
C GLY A 36 -18.41 2.82 -14.94
N ARG A 37 -19.70 2.47 -14.83
CA ARG A 37 -20.80 3.30 -15.36
C ARG A 37 -20.85 4.68 -14.73
N ASN A 38 -20.63 4.78 -13.41
CA ASN A 38 -20.59 6.06 -12.72
C ASN A 38 -19.40 6.91 -13.16
N TRP A 39 -18.25 6.31 -13.43
CA TRP A 39 -17.09 7.06 -13.91
C TRP A 39 -17.29 7.63 -15.30
N ILE A 40 -17.99 6.90 -16.18
CA ILE A 40 -18.36 7.42 -17.50
C ILE A 40 -19.28 8.63 -17.36
N LYS A 41 -20.29 8.55 -16.48
CA LYS A 41 -21.19 9.68 -16.21
C LYS A 41 -20.46 10.90 -15.63
N LEU A 42 -19.45 10.66 -14.79
CA LEU A 42 -18.64 11.70 -14.14
C LEU A 42 -17.47 12.19 -15.00
N GLY A 43 -17.33 11.73 -16.25
CA GLY A 43 -16.22 12.10 -17.14
C GLY A 43 -14.85 11.57 -16.70
N LYS A 44 -14.80 10.63 -15.76
CA LYS A 44 -13.58 10.00 -15.23
C LYS A 44 -13.08 8.83 -16.09
N LEU A 45 -13.96 8.28 -16.93
CA LEU A 45 -13.65 7.20 -17.86
C LEU A 45 -14.32 7.52 -19.21
N THR A 46 -13.54 7.73 -20.25
CA THR A 46 -14.06 8.17 -21.55
C THR A 46 -14.07 7.02 -22.55
N PRO A 47 -15.23 6.65 -23.13
CA PRO A 47 -15.29 5.64 -24.17
C PRO A 47 -14.65 6.15 -25.46
N SER A 48 -13.87 5.28 -26.11
CA SER A 48 -13.23 5.57 -27.40
C SER A 48 -14.23 5.52 -28.55
N TYR A 49 -15.20 4.60 -28.51
CA TYR A 49 -16.36 4.60 -29.40
C TYR A 49 -17.55 3.87 -28.78
N VAL A 50 -18.72 4.05 -29.38
CA VAL A 50 -19.97 3.39 -28.97
C VAL A 50 -20.53 2.61 -30.16
N GLN A 51 -20.75 1.30 -29.99
CA GLN A 51 -21.33 0.43 -31.01
C GLN A 51 -22.51 -0.33 -30.41
N LYS A 52 -23.69 -0.23 -31.04
CA LYS A 52 -24.93 -0.92 -30.60
C LYS A 52 -25.21 -0.77 -29.08
N ASN A 53 -25.08 0.46 -28.56
CA ASN A 53 -25.25 0.82 -27.14
C ASN A 53 -24.15 0.29 -26.18
N SER A 54 -23.17 -0.45 -26.68
CA SER A 54 -21.98 -0.89 -25.96
C SER A 54 -20.85 0.12 -26.09
N LYS A 55 -20.16 0.41 -24.98
CA LYS A 55 -19.05 1.35 -24.90
C LYS A 55 -17.72 0.58 -24.93
N TYR A 56 -16.80 1.04 -25.77
CA TYR A 56 -15.49 0.43 -25.99
C TYR A 56 -14.37 1.40 -25.64
N PHE A 57 -13.26 0.86 -25.15
CA PHE A 57 -12.13 1.62 -24.61
C PHE A 57 -10.84 1.09 -25.20
N LYS A 58 -9.95 1.97 -25.68
CA LYS A 58 -8.61 1.56 -26.08
C LYS A 58 -7.88 0.89 -24.91
N LYS A 59 -7.25 -0.25 -25.16
CA LYS A 59 -6.50 -1.02 -24.17
C LYS A 59 -5.39 -0.18 -23.54
N ASP A 60 -4.62 0.53 -24.35
CA ASP A 60 -3.53 1.40 -23.87
C ASP A 60 -4.02 2.53 -22.97
N TYR A 61 -5.21 3.08 -23.26
CA TYR A 61 -5.84 4.08 -22.41
C TYR A 61 -6.19 3.50 -21.03
N ILE A 62 -6.75 2.29 -20.98
CA ILE A 62 -7.07 1.60 -19.73
C ILE A 62 -5.80 1.24 -18.94
N LEU A 63 -4.73 0.80 -19.62
CA LEU A 63 -3.45 0.49 -18.99
C LEU A 63 -2.75 1.74 -18.46
N SER A 64 -2.75 2.84 -19.22
CA SER A 64 -2.24 4.14 -18.75
C SER A 64 -3.02 4.62 -17.53
N LEU A 65 -4.35 4.54 -17.58
CA LEU A 65 -5.21 4.92 -16.48
C LEU A 65 -4.92 4.05 -15.24
N LYS A 66 -4.76 2.74 -15.40
CA LYS A 66 -4.37 1.81 -14.33
C LYS A 66 -3.03 2.22 -13.69
N ASN A 67 -2.04 2.59 -14.50
CA ASN A 67 -0.75 3.07 -14.02
C ASN A 67 -0.86 4.43 -13.30
N ASP A 68 -1.66 5.37 -13.82
CA ASP A 68 -1.88 6.67 -13.18
C ASP A 68 -2.60 6.55 -11.84
N ILE A 69 -3.49 5.55 -11.74
CA ILE A 69 -4.17 5.16 -10.50
C ILE A 69 -3.17 4.57 -9.51
N ALA A 70 -2.36 3.61 -9.93
CA ALA A 70 -1.37 2.95 -9.09
C ALA A 70 -0.32 3.94 -8.56
N ASN A 71 0.08 4.91 -9.38
CA ASN A 71 1.08 5.93 -9.03
C ASN A 71 0.48 7.18 -8.37
N GLY A 72 -0.81 7.19 -8.03
CA GLY A 72 -1.46 8.29 -7.32
C GLY A 72 -1.62 9.59 -8.12
N LYS A 73 -1.31 9.59 -9.42
CA LYS A 73 -1.47 10.74 -10.33
C LYS A 73 -2.94 11.05 -10.61
N ASN A 74 -3.81 10.05 -10.52
CA ASN A 74 -5.26 10.24 -10.72
C ASN A 74 -6.03 10.35 -9.38
N GLN A 75 -6.39 11.58 -9.01
CA GLN A 75 -7.12 11.87 -7.77
C GLN A 75 -8.61 11.45 -7.79
N ALA A 76 -9.15 11.08 -8.95
CA ALA A 76 -10.55 10.68 -9.10
C ALA A 76 -10.92 9.46 -8.23
N LEU A 77 -9.90 8.74 -7.77
CA LEU A 77 -9.94 7.52 -6.98
C LEU A 77 -9.62 7.67 -5.50
N LYS A 78 -9.36 8.88 -4.99
CA LYS A 78 -9.27 9.18 -3.55
C LYS A 78 -10.63 9.09 -2.82
N SER A 79 -11.61 8.36 -3.36
CA SER A 79 -12.88 8.12 -2.67
C SER A 79 -12.69 7.01 -1.65
N ARG A 80 -13.19 7.25 -0.43
CA ARG A 80 -13.16 6.39 0.77
C ARG A 80 -13.31 4.87 0.53
N ARG A 81 -13.92 4.44 -0.57
CA ARG A 81 -14.24 3.03 -0.85
C ARG A 81 -13.21 2.28 -1.71
N ASN A 82 -12.20 2.95 -2.29
CA ASN A 82 -11.21 2.29 -3.16
C ASN A 82 -9.95 1.78 -2.44
N LYS A 83 -10.02 1.64 -1.11
CA LYS A 83 -8.94 1.14 -0.23
C LYS A 83 -8.43 -0.27 -0.59
N LYS A 84 -9.08 -0.98 -1.53
CA LYS A 84 -8.64 -2.30 -2.03
C LYS A 84 -7.83 -2.29 -3.34
N PHE A 85 -7.75 -1.16 -4.06
CA PHE A 85 -7.07 -1.11 -5.37
C PHE A 85 -5.84 -0.19 -5.44
N VAL A 86 -5.54 0.54 -4.36
CA VAL A 86 -4.21 1.11 -4.16
C VAL A 86 -3.41 0.07 -3.36
N SER A 87 -3.09 -1.05 -4.00
CA SER A 87 -2.18 -2.04 -3.41
C SER A 87 -0.76 -1.65 -3.77
N GLY A 88 -0.26 -0.67 -3.03
CA GLY A 88 1.15 -0.33 -2.96
C GLY A 88 1.40 0.11 -1.53
N ARG A 89 2.24 -0.64 -0.81
CA ARG A 89 2.81 -0.17 0.46
C ARG A 89 3.34 1.23 0.17
N GLY A 90 2.83 2.23 0.89
CA GLY A 90 2.98 3.62 0.47
C GLY A 90 2.97 4.52 1.66
N LEU A 91 3.99 5.37 1.76
CA LEU A 91 4.07 6.37 2.81
C LEU A 91 2.84 7.27 2.78
N TYR A 92 2.07 7.29 3.86
CA TYR A 92 0.93 8.21 4.01
C TYR A 92 1.41 9.59 4.48
N GLY A 93 2.19 10.28 3.65
CA GLY A 93 2.95 11.48 4.03
C GLY A 93 2.12 12.66 4.56
N TYR A 94 0.80 12.67 4.36
CA TYR A 94 -0.10 13.69 4.92
C TYR A 94 -0.57 13.40 6.36
N TYR A 95 -0.10 12.30 6.98
CA TYR A 95 -0.50 11.96 8.36
C TYR A 95 0.16 12.84 9.42
N VAL A 96 1.40 13.25 9.12
CA VAL A 96 2.26 14.07 9.95
C VAL A 96 2.58 15.35 9.20
N SER A 97 3.16 16.35 9.86
CA SER A 97 3.60 17.56 9.16
C SER A 97 4.69 17.27 8.11
N ASP A 98 4.77 18.12 7.08
CA ASP A 98 5.81 18.02 6.04
C ASP A 98 7.24 18.16 6.60
N SER A 99 7.38 18.78 7.78
CA SER A 99 8.65 18.93 8.51
C SER A 99 9.02 17.73 9.37
N SER A 100 8.12 16.75 9.55
CA SER A 100 8.35 15.65 10.46
C SER A 100 9.44 14.69 9.95
N SER A 101 10.42 14.41 10.82
CA SER A 101 11.48 13.44 10.53
C SER A 101 10.94 12.00 10.49
N GLY A 102 9.80 11.74 11.12
CA GLY A 102 9.11 10.45 11.08
C GLY A 102 8.77 9.95 9.67
N THR A 103 8.58 10.87 8.71
CA THR A 103 8.35 10.49 7.30
C THR A 103 9.54 9.76 6.69
N ALA A 104 10.77 10.17 7.04
CA ALA A 104 11.99 9.54 6.56
C ALA A 104 12.19 8.17 7.20
N SER A 105 11.97 8.04 8.52
CA SER A 105 12.05 6.76 9.23
C SER A 105 11.07 5.74 8.67
N VAL A 106 9.79 6.13 8.50
CA VAL A 106 8.78 5.21 7.96
C VAL A 106 9.09 4.83 6.51
N ARG A 107 9.56 5.77 5.68
CA ARG A 107 10.00 5.44 4.30
C ARG A 107 11.14 4.42 4.31
N GLN A 108 12.14 4.61 5.15
CA GLN A 108 13.25 3.68 5.28
C GLN A 108 12.78 2.28 5.70
N THR A 109 11.85 2.17 6.65
CA THR A 109 11.26 0.88 7.03
C THR A 109 10.50 0.23 5.87
N LEU A 110 9.73 0.99 5.09
CA LEU A 110 9.03 0.46 3.91
C LEU A 110 10.00 -0.06 2.83
N ASP A 111 11.12 0.65 2.62
CA ASP A 111 12.15 0.24 1.66
C ASP A 111 12.82 -1.07 2.11
N LEU A 112 13.15 -1.20 3.39
CA LEU A 112 13.71 -2.42 3.98
C LEU A 112 12.71 -3.59 3.96
N LEU A 113 11.43 -3.33 4.20
CA LEU A 113 10.35 -4.34 4.08
C LEU A 113 10.17 -4.81 2.64
N SER A 114 10.42 -3.94 1.67
CA SER A 114 10.35 -4.29 0.25
C SER A 114 11.56 -5.12 -0.18
N ALA A 115 12.74 -4.84 0.39
CA ALA A 115 13.99 -5.57 0.11
C ALA A 115 14.10 -6.93 0.83
N SER A 116 13.50 -7.09 2.00
CA SER A 116 13.68 -8.28 2.86
C SER A 116 12.84 -9.50 2.46
N HIS A 117 11.91 -9.36 1.51
CA HIS A 117 10.96 -10.42 1.08
C HIS A 117 10.16 -11.10 2.22
N ILE A 118 10.16 -10.53 3.43
CA ILE A 118 9.41 -11.06 4.57
C ILE A 118 7.92 -10.77 4.36
N PRO A 119 7.03 -11.75 4.61
CA PRO A 119 5.60 -11.49 4.69
C PRO A 119 5.30 -10.44 5.77
N LEU A 120 4.74 -9.32 5.35
CA LEU A 120 4.26 -8.30 6.29
C LEU A 120 2.89 -8.75 6.81
N ASP A 121 2.89 -9.35 7.99
CA ASP A 121 1.69 -9.74 8.71
C ASP A 121 1.44 -8.83 9.93
N THR A 122 0.33 -9.06 10.61
CA THR A 122 -0.07 -8.28 11.78
C THR A 122 0.98 -8.34 12.90
N LEU A 123 1.69 -9.47 13.06
CA LEU A 123 2.70 -9.61 14.11
C LEU A 123 3.94 -8.79 13.78
N LEU A 124 4.44 -8.84 12.55
CA LEU A 124 5.58 -8.05 12.12
C LEU A 124 5.30 -6.55 12.25
N ILE A 125 4.11 -6.09 11.86
CA ILE A 125 3.70 -4.68 12.02
C ILE A 125 3.76 -4.28 13.49
N ARG A 126 3.28 -5.13 14.40
CA ARG A 126 3.31 -4.86 15.84
C ARG A 126 4.74 -4.81 16.39
N PHE A 127 5.64 -5.69 15.94
CA PHE A 127 7.04 -5.64 16.36
C PHE A 127 7.74 -4.37 15.90
N LEU A 128 7.47 -3.91 14.66
CA LEU A 128 7.99 -2.63 14.17
C LEU A 128 7.44 -1.44 14.94
N LEU A 129 6.15 -1.48 15.30
CA LEU A 129 5.55 -0.46 16.17
C LEU A 129 6.17 -0.48 17.57
N ALA A 130 6.47 -1.65 18.12
CA ALA A 130 7.09 -1.77 19.44
C ALA A 130 8.52 -1.22 19.44
N GLU A 131 9.28 -1.51 18.38
CA GLU A 131 10.60 -0.93 18.13
C GLU A 131 10.56 0.60 18.12
N ALA A 132 9.70 1.19 17.28
CA ALA A 132 9.54 2.63 17.21
C ALA A 132 9.08 3.24 18.55
N ALA A 133 8.13 2.59 19.24
CA ALA A 133 7.61 3.06 20.51
C ALA A 133 8.68 3.10 21.59
N ILE A 134 9.53 2.07 21.71
CA ILE A 134 10.61 2.03 22.72
C ILE A 134 11.61 3.16 22.49
N GLN A 135 12.04 3.38 21.25
CA GLN A 135 12.94 4.49 20.92
C GLN A 135 12.32 5.85 21.28
N MET A 136 11.04 6.05 20.94
CA MET A 136 10.35 7.32 21.21
C MET A 136 10.08 7.55 22.70
N ILE A 137 9.72 6.50 23.45
CA ILE A 137 9.49 6.57 24.91
C ILE A 137 10.80 6.92 25.62
N THR A 138 11.90 6.23 25.28
CA THR A 138 13.20 6.47 25.91
C THR A 138 13.69 7.88 25.67
N GLN A 139 13.53 8.40 24.45
CA GLN A 139 13.83 9.81 24.13
C GLN A 139 12.93 10.79 24.89
N ARG A 140 11.60 10.58 24.88
CA ARG A 140 10.64 11.50 25.51
C ARG A 140 10.90 11.66 27.00
N PHE A 141 11.18 10.57 27.69
CA PHE A 141 11.36 10.55 29.14
C PHE A 141 12.83 10.61 29.56
N SER A 142 13.75 10.84 28.62
CA SER A 142 15.20 10.93 28.88
C SER A 142 15.75 9.70 29.60
N LEU A 143 15.25 8.51 29.22
CA LEU A 143 15.71 7.21 29.69
C LEU A 143 16.91 6.75 28.86
N GLN A 144 17.55 5.65 29.26
CA GLN A 144 18.60 5.05 28.44
C GLN A 144 18.00 4.61 27.09
N PRO A 145 18.63 4.97 25.94
CA PRO A 145 18.18 4.51 24.64
C PRO A 145 18.11 2.99 24.60
N ALA A 146 17.03 2.47 24.04
CA ALA A 146 16.79 1.04 23.94
C ALA A 146 16.06 0.71 22.64
N HIS A 147 16.21 -0.54 22.22
CA HIS A 147 15.49 -1.16 21.12
C HIS A 147 14.57 -2.27 21.64
N LEU A 148 13.74 -2.82 20.76
CA LEU A 148 12.86 -3.94 21.10
C LEU A 148 13.64 -5.14 21.62
N LEU A 149 14.80 -5.45 21.03
CA LEU A 149 15.61 -6.58 21.48
C LEU A 149 16.10 -6.38 22.92
N ASP A 150 16.55 -5.17 23.28
CA ASP A 150 16.98 -4.85 24.64
C ASP A 150 15.83 -5.07 25.65
N TYR A 151 14.62 -4.65 25.29
CA TYR A 151 13.43 -4.88 26.11
C TYR A 151 13.11 -6.37 26.26
N LEU A 152 13.19 -7.14 25.18
CA LEU A 152 12.94 -8.59 25.17
C LEU A 152 13.99 -9.39 25.96
N GLU A 153 15.18 -8.81 26.16
CA GLU A 153 16.26 -9.37 26.98
C GLU A 153 16.24 -8.88 28.43
N GLY A 154 15.35 -7.92 28.76
CA GLY A 154 15.26 -7.34 30.11
C GLY A 154 16.32 -6.28 30.40
N ASN A 155 16.97 -5.75 29.36
CA ASN A 155 18.05 -4.76 29.43
C ASN A 155 17.56 -3.31 29.27
N ALA A 156 16.24 -3.09 29.10
CA ALA A 156 15.66 -1.77 28.89
C ALA A 156 14.96 -1.20 30.14
N ASP A 157 15.29 0.04 30.50
CA ASP A 157 14.68 0.76 31.63
C ASP A 157 13.36 1.44 31.23
N ILE A 158 12.33 0.63 30.93
CA ILE A 158 11.00 1.09 30.47
C ILE A 158 9.83 0.43 31.21
N ILE A 159 10.04 0.05 32.47
CA ILE A 159 9.09 -0.75 33.26
C ILE A 159 7.69 -0.13 33.35
N ASN A 160 7.60 1.21 33.40
CA ASN A 160 6.33 1.94 33.46
C ASN A 160 5.48 1.80 32.18
N TYR A 161 6.10 1.36 31.08
CA TYR A 161 5.46 1.17 29.78
C TYR A 161 5.45 -0.31 29.34
N ALA A 162 5.93 -1.22 30.20
CA ALA A 162 6.03 -2.63 29.87
C ALA A 162 4.68 -3.24 29.46
N MET A 163 3.59 -2.87 30.13
CA MET A 163 2.24 -3.37 29.79
C MET A 163 1.82 -3.01 28.36
N LEU A 164 2.12 -1.79 27.90
CA LEU A 164 1.82 -1.36 26.53
C LEU A 164 2.63 -2.17 25.51
N LEU A 165 3.91 -2.39 25.80
CA LEU A 165 4.80 -3.15 24.93
C LEU A 165 4.43 -4.63 24.91
N ASP A 166 4.04 -5.19 26.06
CA ASP A 166 3.54 -6.56 26.18
C ASP A 166 2.27 -6.77 25.36
N ASP A 167 1.31 -5.84 25.44
CA ASP A 167 0.06 -5.87 24.66
C ASP A 167 0.31 -5.80 23.15
N LEU A 168 1.33 -5.03 22.74
CA LEU A 168 1.70 -4.86 21.34
C LEU A 168 2.45 -6.10 20.82
N VAL A 169 3.46 -6.57 21.56
CA VAL A 169 4.30 -7.71 21.18
C VAL A 169 3.52 -9.01 21.21
N GLN A 170 2.80 -9.30 22.29
CA GLN A 170 2.05 -10.55 22.58
C GLN A 170 2.89 -11.82 22.62
N ASP A 171 3.72 -12.09 21.60
CA ASP A 171 4.63 -13.22 21.48
C ASP A 171 6.09 -12.74 21.50
N LYS A 172 6.68 -12.73 22.69
CA LYS A 172 8.06 -12.28 22.92
C LYS A 172 9.10 -13.17 22.26
N GLU A 173 8.85 -14.48 22.16
CA GLU A 173 9.78 -15.42 21.53
C GLU A 173 9.80 -15.24 20.01
N ALA A 174 8.62 -15.07 19.40
CA ALA A 174 8.52 -14.73 17.98
C ALA A 174 9.17 -13.39 17.68
N ALA A 175 8.91 -12.36 18.50
CA ALA A 175 9.53 -11.05 18.35
C ALA A 175 11.06 -11.15 18.41
N ARG A 176 11.62 -11.86 19.40
CA ARG A 176 13.06 -12.04 19.56
C ARG A 176 13.67 -12.71 18.33
N LYS A 177 13.06 -13.79 17.84
CA LYS A 177 13.50 -14.46 16.60
C LYS A 177 13.49 -13.51 15.40
N VAL A 178 12.43 -12.73 15.23
CA VAL A 178 12.31 -11.80 14.11
C VAL A 178 13.37 -10.69 14.19
N CYS A 179 13.63 -10.13 15.38
CA CYS A 179 14.69 -9.14 15.58
C CYS A 179 16.08 -9.70 15.24
N ILE A 180 16.40 -10.91 15.71
CA ILE A 180 17.70 -11.56 15.46
C ILE A 180 17.89 -11.92 13.99
N LEU A 181 16.84 -12.43 13.33
CA LEU A 181 16.92 -12.84 11.93
C LEU A 181 16.90 -11.65 10.96
N ASN A 182 16.35 -10.50 11.37
CA ASN A 182 16.15 -9.35 10.50
C ASN A 182 16.62 -8.03 11.14
N PRO A 183 17.89 -7.95 11.62
CA PRO A 183 18.35 -6.81 12.41
C PRO A 183 18.26 -5.49 11.66
N GLN A 184 18.36 -5.52 10.33
CA GLN A 184 18.25 -4.32 9.49
C GLN A 184 16.86 -3.67 9.55
N LEU A 185 15.79 -4.43 9.82
CA LEU A 185 14.45 -3.84 9.98
C LEU A 185 14.30 -3.08 11.30
N PHE A 186 15.10 -3.44 12.31
CA PHE A 186 15.06 -2.88 13.67
C PHE A 186 16.19 -1.88 13.92
N SER A 187 16.98 -1.54 12.88
CA SER A 187 18.03 -0.51 12.96
C SER A 187 17.55 0.88 12.53
N VAL A 188 16.30 1.00 12.08
CA VAL A 188 15.71 2.28 11.70
C VAL A 188 15.52 3.15 12.93
N SER A 189 16.06 4.36 12.89
CA SER A 189 15.93 5.32 13.98
C SER A 189 14.60 6.06 13.89
N TYR A 190 13.86 6.07 14.99
CA TYR A 190 12.61 6.79 15.18
C TYR A 190 12.80 7.88 16.22
N ASN A 191 12.58 9.13 15.84
CA ASN A 191 12.71 10.26 16.75
C ASN A 191 11.36 10.59 17.38
N TRP A 192 11.34 10.89 18.67
CA TRP A 192 10.16 11.45 19.30
C TRP A 192 9.97 12.90 18.86
N GLU A 193 8.76 13.21 18.37
CA GLU A 193 8.37 14.55 17.96
C GLU A 193 7.09 14.97 18.70
N PRO A 194 7.05 16.17 19.32
CA PRO A 194 5.84 16.66 19.96
C PRO A 194 4.74 16.92 18.94
N ASN A 195 3.53 16.43 19.23
CA ASN A 195 2.31 16.59 18.42
C ASN A 195 2.30 15.86 17.07
N GLU A 196 3.25 14.97 16.80
CA GLU A 196 3.26 14.11 15.63
C GLU A 196 2.93 12.67 15.99
N ASP A 197 2.12 12.01 15.16
CA ASP A 197 1.75 10.60 15.34
C ASP A 197 2.54 9.69 14.38
N ILE A 198 3.82 9.49 14.69
CA ILE A 198 4.73 8.67 13.88
C ILE A 198 4.36 7.18 13.96
N LEU A 199 3.85 6.71 15.11
CA LEU A 199 3.38 5.33 15.27
C LEU A 199 2.14 5.07 14.41
N GLY A 200 1.18 6.00 14.40
CA GLY A 200 0.03 5.95 13.52
C GLY A 200 0.44 5.99 12.04
N LEU A 201 1.40 6.86 11.67
CA LEU A 201 1.95 6.90 10.31
C LEU A 201 2.55 5.56 9.90
N LEU A 202 3.35 4.93 10.76
CA LEU A 202 3.96 3.62 10.52
C LEU A 202 2.87 2.56 10.32
N TYR A 203 1.90 2.49 11.23
CA TYR A 203 0.81 1.52 11.16
C TYR A 203 0.01 1.62 9.86
N ILE A 204 -0.45 2.82 9.49
CA ILE A 204 -1.28 2.99 8.29
C ILE A 204 -0.49 2.80 7.00
N SER A 205 0.82 3.07 7.01
CA SER A 205 1.67 2.90 5.83
C SER A 205 2.02 1.42 5.58
N CYS A 206 1.94 0.59 6.62
CA CYS A 206 2.15 -0.86 6.56
C CYS A 206 0.87 -1.69 6.30
N GLN A 207 -0.31 -1.05 6.19
CA GLN A 207 -1.62 -1.69 5.96
C GLN A 207 -1.95 -1.94 4.48
#